data_AF-A0A933JID7-F1
#
_entry.id   AF-A0A933JID7-F1
#
_cell.length_a   1.000
_cell.length_b   1.000
_cell.length_c   1.000
_cell.angle_alpha   90.00
_cell.angle_beta   90.00
_cell.angle_gamma   90.00
#
_symmetry.space_group_name_H-M   'P 1'
#
loop_
_entity.id
_entity.type
_entity.pdbx_description
1 polymer ?
#
loop_
_entity_poly.entity_id
_entity_poly.type
_entity_poly.pdbx_seq_one_letter_code
_entity_poly.pdbx_strand_id
1 'polypeptide(L)'
;MIAEPGKEAEARSGLRDFAPQVSLGLAFLSLGLLALSPRRYAALAQEDGPIEWATFFAFGIAAVFGGLALFRSKSRPWLVRLALGGLSAFCVFVAGEELSWGQRVFGFRPPDVFLEHNFQQEANLHNFLKKILDTRWVVAFIAIVYGGVLPWLSGDRFRWLDGVRPSRRWVPWFLVIGAAEVFYPFDLIGESAELCLGLVFLADLSERLSPSWPKVVAGHAAAVFLGVITTPLLDGVIEGRGQALVPLAQKELEALAVDIASNVKSKLEKKREVHKRVFTARRSGYFRIPKGGAFFALPVDEDARARRRFYLDPWQQPYWIYILKDDAESRRFVYSFGPNRRRDLDPPSTQASGDDLMVEIR
;
A
#
# COMPACT_ATOMS: atom_id res chain seq x y z
N MET A 1 50.06 23.48 -7.09
CA MET A 1 48.71 24.04 -6.83
C MET A 1 48.17 23.38 -5.59
N ILE A 2 48.33 24.03 -4.44
CA ILE A 2 47.75 23.57 -3.16
C ILE A 2 46.37 24.23 -3.11
N ALA A 3 45.29 23.44 -3.15
CA ALA A 3 43.94 23.98 -3.06
C ALA A 3 43.77 24.72 -1.73
N GLU A 4 43.18 25.91 -1.76
CA GLU A 4 42.96 26.72 -0.56
C GLU A 4 42.07 25.96 0.44
N PRO A 5 42.51 25.75 1.68
CA PRO A 5 41.82 24.91 2.66
C PRO A 5 40.37 25.35 2.96
N GLY A 6 40.03 26.62 2.73
CA GLY A 6 38.66 27.14 2.85
C GLY A 6 37.70 26.60 1.78
N LYS A 7 38.15 26.49 0.52
CA LYS A 7 37.32 25.98 -0.59
C LYS A 7 37.02 24.50 -0.45
N GLU A 8 37.96 23.71 0.07
CA GLU A 8 37.72 22.30 0.37
C GLU A 8 36.74 22.11 1.52
N ALA A 9 36.82 22.93 2.58
CA ALA A 9 35.90 22.85 3.71
C ALA A 9 34.46 23.23 3.31
N GLU A 10 34.31 24.27 2.49
CA GLU A 10 33.03 24.74 1.97
C GLU A 10 32.42 23.72 1.00
N ALA A 11 33.22 23.15 0.07
CA ALA A 11 32.78 22.08 -0.81
C ALA A 11 32.36 20.81 -0.05
N ARG A 12 33.10 20.43 1.01
CA ARG A 12 32.73 19.32 1.89
C ARG A 12 31.45 19.61 2.69
N SER A 13 31.16 20.86 3.03
CA SER A 13 29.90 21.25 3.68
C SER A 13 28.71 21.16 2.72
N GLY A 14 28.86 21.65 1.49
CA GLY A 14 27.83 21.56 0.46
C GLY A 14 27.47 20.10 0.13
N LEU A 15 28.47 19.23 -0.05
CA LEU A 15 28.24 17.80 -0.29
C LEU A 15 27.41 17.11 0.81
N ARG A 16 27.62 17.49 2.08
CA ARG A 16 26.84 16.97 3.22
C ARG A 16 25.40 17.46 3.19
N ASP A 17 25.18 18.66 2.68
CA ASP A 17 23.85 19.25 2.50
C ASP A 17 23.13 18.80 1.22
N PHE A 18 23.80 18.10 0.32
CA PHE A 18 23.14 17.50 -0.84
C PHE A 18 22.95 15.99 -0.73
N ALA A 19 23.78 15.26 0.03
CA ALA A 19 23.71 13.79 0.07
C ALA A 19 22.30 13.21 0.38
N PRO A 20 21.53 13.73 1.36
CA PRO A 20 20.16 13.27 1.61
C PRO A 20 19.13 13.59 0.50
N GLN A 21 19.40 14.65 -0.27
CA GLN A 21 18.57 15.01 -1.44
C GLN A 21 18.90 14.11 -2.62
N VAL A 22 20.18 13.77 -2.77
CA VAL A 22 20.67 12.83 -3.78
C VAL A 22 20.11 11.43 -3.52
N SER A 23 20.04 10.96 -2.27
CA SER A 23 19.45 9.64 -1.98
C SER A 23 17.97 9.55 -2.38
N LEU A 24 17.17 10.60 -2.12
CA LEU A 24 15.79 10.68 -2.60
C LEU A 24 15.72 10.73 -4.13
N GLY A 25 16.58 11.52 -4.77
CA GLY A 25 16.61 11.61 -6.23
C GLY A 25 16.99 10.30 -6.91
N LEU A 26 17.92 9.55 -6.34
CA LEU A 26 18.28 8.22 -6.81
C LEU A 26 17.14 7.22 -6.63
N ALA A 27 16.43 7.27 -5.50
CA ALA A 27 15.25 6.43 -5.26
C ALA A 27 14.13 6.74 -6.27
N PHE A 28 13.76 8.02 -6.42
CA PHE A 28 12.71 8.43 -7.37
C PHE A 28 13.10 8.14 -8.82
N LEU A 29 14.36 8.39 -9.21
CA LEU A 29 14.85 8.07 -10.54
C LEU A 29 14.82 6.56 -10.80
N SER A 30 15.21 5.74 -9.82
CA SER A 30 15.19 4.29 -9.95
C SER A 30 13.77 3.77 -10.14
N LEU A 31 12.80 4.32 -9.41
CA LEU A 31 11.37 4.02 -9.59
C LEU A 31 10.86 4.46 -10.97
N GLY A 32 11.23 5.68 -11.41
CA GLY A 32 10.88 6.17 -12.75
C GLY A 32 11.50 5.34 -13.89
N LEU A 33 12.74 4.86 -13.74
CA LEU A 33 13.38 3.96 -14.69
C LEU A 33 12.72 2.57 -14.68
N LEU A 34 12.32 2.06 -13.52
CA LEU A 34 11.56 0.81 -13.41
C LEU A 34 10.19 0.93 -14.08
N ALA A 35 9.55 2.09 -14.01
CA ALA A 35 8.28 2.36 -14.68
C ALA A 35 8.38 2.28 -16.21
N LEU A 36 9.58 2.41 -16.81
CA LEU A 36 9.81 2.09 -18.23
C LEU A 36 9.64 0.60 -18.55
N SER A 37 9.57 -0.25 -17.52
CA SER A 37 9.23 -1.68 -17.60
C SER A 37 7.94 -1.96 -16.80
N PRO A 38 6.74 -1.65 -17.35
CA PRO A 38 5.48 -1.67 -16.60
C PRO A 38 5.23 -2.97 -15.83
N ARG A 39 5.54 -4.13 -16.42
CA ARG A 39 5.40 -5.44 -15.76
C ARG A 39 6.27 -5.59 -14.51
N ARG A 40 7.53 -5.13 -14.58
CA ARG A 40 8.46 -5.22 -13.45
C ARG A 40 8.08 -4.23 -12.36
N TYR A 41 7.69 -3.02 -12.76
CA TYR A 41 7.21 -2.03 -11.83
C TYR A 41 5.96 -2.50 -11.10
N ALA A 42 4.96 -3.00 -11.84
CA ALA A 42 3.75 -3.57 -11.25
C ALA A 42 4.06 -4.70 -10.26
N ALA A 43 4.96 -5.64 -10.58
CA ALA A 43 5.35 -6.70 -9.65
C ALA A 43 6.01 -6.18 -8.34
N LEU A 44 6.66 -5.02 -8.38
CA LEU A 44 7.27 -4.41 -7.19
C LEU A 44 6.29 -3.52 -6.40
N ALA A 45 5.36 -2.90 -7.12
CA ALA A 45 4.35 -1.95 -6.64
C ALA A 45 3.01 -2.62 -6.30
N GLN A 46 2.92 -3.95 -6.43
CA GLN A 46 1.75 -4.70 -6.02
C GLN A 46 1.63 -4.75 -4.51
N GLU A 47 0.40 -4.93 -4.06
CA GLU A 47 -0.07 -5.34 -2.74
C GLU A 47 0.83 -6.41 -2.06
N ASP A 48 1.40 -6.08 -0.89
CA ASP A 48 2.47 -6.78 -0.13
C ASP A 48 3.85 -6.85 -0.83
N GLY A 49 4.07 -6.03 -1.85
CA GLY A 49 5.29 -5.96 -2.64
C GLY A 49 6.39 -5.11 -1.98
N PRO A 50 7.62 -5.15 -2.54
CA PRO A 50 8.76 -4.43 -1.99
C PRO A 50 8.54 -2.92 -1.79
N ILE A 51 7.74 -2.26 -2.64
CA ILE A 51 7.49 -0.82 -2.53
C ILE A 51 6.60 -0.53 -1.33
N GLU A 52 5.48 -1.22 -1.14
CA GLU A 52 4.61 -1.05 0.03
C GLU A 52 5.35 -1.36 1.34
N TRP A 53 6.14 -2.44 1.39
CA TRP A 53 6.98 -2.72 2.56
C TRP A 53 7.99 -1.61 2.82
N ALA A 54 8.63 -1.07 1.77
CA ALA A 54 9.53 0.06 1.92
C ALA A 54 8.78 1.31 2.43
N THR A 55 7.55 1.57 1.98
CA THR A 55 6.69 2.65 2.45
C THR A 55 6.36 2.48 3.94
N PHE A 56 5.94 1.27 4.34
CA PHE A 56 5.73 0.89 5.73
C PHE A 56 6.96 1.17 6.60
N PHE A 57 8.15 0.72 6.19
CA PHE A 57 9.36 0.95 6.96
C PHE A 57 9.78 2.43 6.95
N ALA A 58 9.59 3.15 5.85
CA ALA A 58 9.91 4.57 5.77
C ALA A 58 9.09 5.37 6.79
N PHE A 59 7.76 5.19 6.80
CA PHE A 59 6.89 5.83 7.77
C PHE A 59 7.08 5.28 9.20
N GLY A 60 7.32 3.98 9.37
CA GLY A 60 7.60 3.38 10.68
C GLY A 60 8.88 3.93 11.33
N ILE A 61 9.97 4.03 10.55
CA ILE A 61 11.23 4.64 11.02
C ILE A 61 11.03 6.13 11.27
N ALA A 62 10.28 6.84 10.42
CA ALA A 62 9.92 8.24 10.63
C ALA A 62 9.16 8.42 11.96
N ALA A 63 8.19 7.55 12.26
CA ALA A 63 7.44 7.54 13.50
C ALA A 63 8.35 7.36 14.72
N VAL A 64 9.32 6.44 14.65
CA VAL A 64 10.33 6.23 15.70
C VAL A 64 11.16 7.50 15.92
N PHE A 65 11.66 8.13 14.85
CA PHE A 65 12.40 9.39 14.97
C PHE A 65 11.55 10.50 15.58
N GLY A 66 10.29 10.64 15.15
CA GLY A 66 9.33 11.59 15.71
C GLY A 66 9.06 11.35 17.20
N GLY A 67 8.88 10.09 17.60
CA GLY A 67 8.70 9.71 19.00
C GLY A 67 9.94 10.01 19.85
N LEU A 68 11.14 9.67 19.37
CA LEU A 68 12.39 10.00 20.04
C LEU A 68 12.61 11.52 20.15
N ALA A 69 12.25 12.28 19.11
CA ALA A 69 12.32 13.74 19.13
C ALA A 69 11.35 14.32 20.17
N LEU A 70 10.14 13.77 20.26
CA LEU A 70 9.16 14.11 21.29
C LEU A 70 9.71 13.84 22.70
N PHE A 71 10.28 12.65 22.94
CA PHE A 71 10.84 12.28 24.25
C PHE A 71 12.01 13.20 24.67
N ARG A 72 12.80 13.69 23.73
CA ARG A 72 13.90 14.64 23.98
C ARG A 72 13.45 16.10 24.10
N SER A 73 12.22 16.42 23.68
CA SER A 73 11.70 17.79 23.63
C SER A 73 10.99 18.23 24.92
N LYS A 74 11.39 17.71 26.10
CA LYS A 74 10.72 18.01 27.39
C LYS A 74 10.68 19.51 27.74
N SER A 75 11.72 20.25 27.35
CA SER A 75 11.83 21.71 27.57
C SER A 75 11.19 22.55 26.46
N ARG A 76 10.68 21.92 25.38
CA ARG A 76 10.01 22.64 24.29
C ARG A 76 8.58 23.01 24.68
N PRO A 77 8.01 24.07 24.08
CA PRO A 77 6.60 24.43 24.28
C PRO A 77 5.66 23.25 24.01
N TRP A 78 4.56 23.17 24.75
CA TRP A 78 3.61 22.04 24.65
C TRP A 78 3.05 21.85 23.24
N LEU A 79 2.82 22.94 22.48
CA LEU A 79 2.38 22.89 21.09
C LEU A 79 3.39 22.18 20.17
N VAL A 80 4.70 22.41 20.38
CA VAL A 80 5.75 21.74 19.61
C VAL A 80 5.77 20.25 19.93
N ARG A 81 5.55 19.89 21.20
CA ARG A 81 5.44 18.49 21.62
C ARG A 81 4.19 17.82 21.03
N LEU A 82 3.05 18.51 21.05
CA LEU A 82 1.82 18.02 20.43
C LEU A 82 2.00 17.82 18.91
N ALA A 83 2.68 18.75 18.24
CA ALA A 83 3.03 18.65 16.82
C ALA A 83 3.88 17.41 16.52
N LEU A 84 4.97 17.20 17.27
CA LEU A 84 5.84 16.03 17.10
C LEU A 84 5.09 14.72 17.39
N GLY A 85 4.25 14.70 18.43
CA GLY A 85 3.39 13.56 18.74
C GLY A 85 2.37 13.28 17.63
N GLY A 86 1.74 14.33 17.10
CA GLY A 86 0.80 14.23 15.98
C GLY A 86 1.47 13.74 14.69
N LEU A 87 2.65 14.25 14.34
CA LEU A 87 3.42 13.78 13.17
C LEU A 87 3.88 12.33 13.34
N SER A 88 4.34 11.94 14.54
CA SER A 88 4.72 10.56 14.82
C SER A 88 3.51 9.62 14.73
N ALA A 89 2.37 9.99 15.33
CA ALA A 89 1.14 9.23 15.25
C ALA A 89 0.59 9.14 13.81
N PHE A 90 0.69 10.22 13.03
CA PHE A 90 0.36 10.23 11.60
C PHE A 90 1.22 9.22 10.83
N CYS A 91 2.54 9.18 11.07
CA CYS A 91 3.41 8.20 10.42
C CYS A 91 3.06 6.75 10.82
N VAL A 92 2.71 6.48 12.09
CA VAL A 92 2.21 5.16 12.51
C VAL A 92 0.91 4.81 11.78
N PHE A 93 -0.01 5.77 11.67
CA PHE A 93 -1.27 5.58 10.99
C PHE A 93 -1.07 5.22 9.51
N VAL A 94 -0.25 5.99 8.78
CA VAL A 94 0.05 5.69 7.37
C VAL A 94 0.70 4.32 7.24
N ALA A 95 1.73 4.00 8.03
CA ALA A 95 2.36 2.68 8.01
C ALA A 95 1.33 1.54 8.28
N GLY A 96 0.42 1.73 9.23
CA GLY A 96 -0.66 0.78 9.49
C GLY A 96 -1.60 0.63 8.29
N GLU A 97 -1.98 1.73 7.65
CA GLU A 97 -2.85 1.75 6.48
C GLU A 97 -2.25 1.00 5.28
N GLU A 98 -0.96 1.18 4.99
CA GLU A 98 -0.23 0.48 3.90
C GLU A 98 -0.37 -1.04 4.01
N LEU A 99 -0.29 -1.61 5.22
CA LEU A 99 -0.37 -3.06 5.43
C LEU A 99 -1.76 -3.55 5.83
N SER A 100 -2.79 -2.73 5.64
CA SER A 100 -4.16 -3.04 6.11
C SER A 100 -4.19 -3.47 7.58
N TRP A 101 -3.42 -2.77 8.42
CA TRP A 101 -3.21 -3.05 9.84
C TRP A 101 -2.72 -4.47 10.15
N GLY A 102 -1.96 -5.05 9.21
CA GLY A 102 -1.42 -6.41 9.32
C GLY A 102 -2.43 -7.51 9.00
N GLN A 103 -3.61 -7.19 8.46
CA GLN A 103 -4.62 -8.18 8.07
C GLN A 103 -4.02 -9.28 7.19
N ARG A 104 -3.24 -8.92 6.17
CA ARG A 104 -2.71 -9.88 5.19
C ARG A 104 -1.57 -10.71 5.76
N VAL A 105 -0.83 -10.20 6.74
CA VAL A 105 0.19 -10.95 7.49
C VAL A 105 -0.44 -11.93 8.47
N PHE A 106 -1.36 -11.47 9.31
CA PHE A 106 -1.94 -12.27 10.39
C PHE A 106 -3.15 -13.12 9.96
N GLY A 107 -3.76 -12.80 8.81
CA GLY A 107 -4.92 -13.51 8.26
C GLY A 107 -6.17 -13.36 9.12
N PHE A 108 -6.33 -12.23 9.83
CA PHE A 108 -7.55 -12.00 10.60
C PHE A 108 -8.67 -11.46 9.69
N ARG A 109 -9.91 -11.73 10.07
CA ARG A 109 -11.10 -11.22 9.37
C ARG A 109 -11.37 -9.76 9.76
N PRO A 110 -11.48 -8.81 8.82
CA PRO A 110 -11.93 -7.45 9.12
C PRO A 110 -13.35 -7.42 9.73
N PRO A 111 -13.72 -6.36 10.46
CA PRO A 111 -15.10 -6.17 10.91
C PRO A 111 -16.09 -6.14 9.75
N ASP A 112 -17.33 -6.61 9.96
CA ASP A 112 -18.37 -6.68 8.92
C ASP A 112 -18.56 -5.37 8.15
N VAL A 113 -18.48 -4.22 8.85
CA VAL A 113 -18.59 -2.89 8.24
C VAL A 113 -17.52 -2.64 7.18
N PHE A 114 -16.27 -3.08 7.42
CA PHE A 114 -15.21 -3.00 6.42
C PHE A 114 -15.50 -3.96 5.26
N LEU A 115 -15.86 -5.21 5.54
CA LEU A 115 -16.18 -6.18 4.48
C LEU A 115 -17.35 -5.74 3.58
N GLU A 116 -18.30 -4.98 4.11
CA GLU A 116 -19.47 -4.49 3.35
C GLU A 116 -19.19 -3.21 2.55
N HIS A 117 -18.32 -2.33 3.05
CA HIS A 117 -18.19 -0.97 2.51
C HIS A 117 -16.78 -0.63 2.00
N ASN A 118 -15.74 -1.27 2.51
CA ASN A 118 -14.37 -1.12 2.02
C ASN A 118 -14.28 -1.60 0.56
N PHE A 119 -13.67 -0.80 -0.30
CA PHE A 119 -13.50 -1.11 -1.72
C PHE A 119 -12.79 -2.44 -1.94
N GLN A 120 -11.91 -2.80 -1.01
CA GLN A 120 -11.07 -3.97 -1.01
C GLN A 120 -11.47 -5.13 -0.10
N GLN A 121 -12.50 -4.96 0.73
CA GLN A 121 -12.82 -5.90 1.82
C GLN A 121 -11.64 -6.08 2.78
N GLU A 122 -10.84 -5.03 2.97
CA GLU A 122 -9.68 -5.00 3.85
C GLU A 122 -9.90 -4.12 5.08
N ALA A 123 -9.03 -4.26 6.08
CA ALA A 123 -9.06 -3.53 7.34
C ALA A 123 -8.37 -2.15 7.29
N ASN A 124 -8.24 -1.52 6.12
CA ASN A 124 -7.71 -0.15 5.97
C ASN A 124 -8.84 0.89 5.83
N LEU A 125 -8.60 2.10 6.31
CA LEU A 125 -9.53 3.23 6.23
C LEU A 125 -9.52 3.88 4.84
N HIS A 126 -8.38 3.94 4.15
CA HIS A 126 -8.32 4.62 2.86
C HIS A 126 -9.15 3.89 1.78
N ASN A 127 -9.18 2.55 1.73
CA ASN A 127 -10.12 1.85 0.82
C ASN A 127 -11.57 1.92 1.29
N PHE A 128 -11.81 2.17 2.58
CA PHE A 128 -13.15 2.45 3.10
C PHE A 128 -13.66 3.79 2.58
N LEU A 129 -12.80 4.80 2.54
CA LEU A 129 -13.13 6.15 2.12
C LEU A 129 -12.94 6.42 0.62
N LYS A 130 -12.35 5.49 -0.14
CA LYS A 130 -11.99 5.66 -1.58
C LYS A 130 -13.08 6.24 -2.48
N LYS A 131 -14.36 6.00 -2.18
CA LYS A 131 -15.49 6.57 -2.94
C LYS A 131 -15.71 8.07 -2.72
N ILE A 132 -15.28 8.57 -1.56
CA ILE A 132 -15.46 9.95 -1.10
C ILE A 132 -14.14 10.71 -1.21
N LEU A 133 -13.04 10.05 -0.85
CA LEU A 133 -11.70 10.62 -0.77
C LEU A 133 -10.71 9.61 -1.35
N ASP A 134 -10.24 9.91 -2.56
CA ASP A 134 -9.21 9.13 -3.25
C ASP A 134 -7.84 9.43 -2.64
N THR A 135 -7.08 8.41 -2.26
CA THR A 135 -5.77 8.51 -1.60
C THR A 135 -4.83 9.42 -2.38
N ARG A 136 -4.84 9.37 -3.72
CA ARG A 136 -4.01 10.23 -4.58
C ARG A 136 -4.15 11.72 -4.24
N TRP A 137 -5.38 12.17 -3.97
CA TRP A 137 -5.65 13.58 -3.67
C TRP A 137 -5.26 13.93 -2.24
N VAL A 138 -5.29 12.96 -1.33
CA VAL A 138 -4.80 13.13 0.04
C VAL A 138 -3.28 13.29 0.03
N VAL A 139 -2.56 12.42 -0.68
CA VAL A 139 -1.11 12.49 -0.84
C VAL A 139 -0.72 13.81 -1.53
N ALA A 140 -1.37 14.18 -2.63
CA ALA A 140 -1.16 15.46 -3.31
C ALA A 140 -1.39 16.66 -2.37
N PHE A 141 -2.47 16.63 -1.59
CA PHE A 141 -2.79 17.70 -0.63
C PHE A 141 -1.72 17.82 0.45
N ILE A 142 -1.30 16.71 1.06
CA ILE A 142 -0.22 16.70 2.06
C ILE A 142 1.06 17.25 1.43
N ALA A 143 1.42 16.78 0.24
CA ALA A 143 2.65 17.20 -0.42
C ALA A 143 2.64 18.71 -0.75
N ILE A 144 1.56 19.22 -1.35
CA ILE A 144 1.46 20.62 -1.76
C ILE A 144 1.25 21.55 -0.56
N VAL A 145 0.33 21.23 0.35
CA VAL A 145 -0.07 22.15 1.43
C VAL A 145 0.88 22.04 2.62
N TYR A 146 1.08 20.84 3.18
CA TYR A 146 1.97 20.64 4.31
C TYR A 146 3.43 20.78 3.89
N GLY A 147 3.82 20.17 2.78
CA GLY A 147 5.20 20.17 2.30
C GLY A 147 5.61 21.42 1.50
N GLY A 148 4.73 21.88 0.61
CA GLY A 148 5.01 22.98 -0.31
C GLY A 148 4.74 24.36 0.26
N VAL A 149 3.58 24.57 0.91
CA VAL A 149 3.11 25.90 1.37
C VAL A 149 3.56 26.20 2.80
N LEU A 150 3.35 25.26 3.73
CA LEU A 150 3.57 25.49 5.17
C LEU A 150 4.97 26.00 5.54
N PRO A 151 6.09 25.55 4.92
CA PRO A 151 7.43 26.05 5.25
C PRO A 151 7.67 27.54 4.97
N TRP A 152 6.82 28.16 4.15
CA TRP A 152 6.92 29.57 3.77
C TRP A 152 6.06 30.49 4.65
N LEU A 153 5.09 29.93 5.39
CA LEU A 153 4.31 30.69 6.35
C LEU A 153 5.22 31.14 7.51
N SER A 154 5.47 32.45 7.57
CA SER A 154 6.41 33.09 8.50
C SER A 154 5.87 34.38 9.08
N GLY A 155 6.47 34.84 10.19
CA GLY A 155 6.02 36.00 10.96
C GLY A 155 5.33 35.60 12.28
N ASP A 156 5.11 36.58 13.17
CA ASP A 156 4.64 36.33 14.54
C ASP A 156 3.32 35.57 14.60
N ARG A 157 2.40 35.84 13.67
CA ARG A 157 1.12 35.14 13.53
C ARG A 157 1.23 33.63 13.29
N PHE A 158 2.38 33.16 12.80
CA PHE A 158 2.63 31.77 12.43
C PHE A 158 3.68 31.09 13.31
N ARG A 159 4.17 31.72 14.38
CA ARG A 159 5.17 31.11 15.26
C ARG A 159 4.71 29.82 15.92
N TRP A 160 3.40 29.64 16.08
CA TRP A 160 2.83 28.37 16.57
C TRP A 160 3.07 27.19 15.62
N LEU A 161 3.38 27.45 14.34
CA LEU A 161 3.73 26.44 13.33
C LEU A 161 5.20 26.00 13.38
N ASP A 162 6.06 26.66 14.15
CA ASP A 162 7.50 26.36 14.19
C ASP A 162 7.78 24.89 14.59
N GLY A 163 6.86 24.25 15.31
CA GLY A 163 6.95 22.82 15.66
C GLY A 163 6.41 21.86 14.60
N VAL A 164 5.57 22.33 13.67
CA VAL A 164 4.84 21.48 12.71
C VAL A 164 5.45 21.57 11.31
N ARG A 165 5.87 22.77 10.85
CA ARG A 165 6.29 22.96 9.46
C ARG A 165 7.51 22.10 9.11
N PRO A 166 7.55 21.43 7.94
CA PRO A 166 8.74 20.72 7.51
C PRO A 166 9.88 21.70 7.15
N SER A 167 11.11 21.19 7.12
CA SER A 167 12.27 21.96 6.69
C SER A 167 12.12 22.39 5.22
N ARG A 168 12.46 23.65 4.92
CA ARG A 168 12.38 24.23 3.57
C ARG A 168 13.22 23.46 2.55
N ARG A 169 14.26 22.79 3.01
CA ARG A 169 15.13 21.95 2.17
C ARG A 169 14.36 20.80 1.52
N TRP A 170 13.28 20.31 2.11
CA TRP A 170 12.48 19.20 1.56
C TRP A 170 11.35 19.66 0.62
N VAL A 171 11.09 20.96 0.51
CA VAL A 171 10.04 21.54 -0.34
C VAL A 171 10.12 21.03 -1.80
N PRO A 172 11.29 20.98 -2.47
CA PRO A 172 11.35 20.48 -3.85
C PRO A 172 10.79 19.06 -4.00
N TRP A 173 11.10 18.16 -3.06
CA TRP A 173 10.61 16.78 -3.10
C TRP A 173 9.10 16.69 -2.86
N PHE A 174 8.58 17.47 -1.92
CA PHE A 174 7.14 17.57 -1.73
C PHE A 174 6.42 18.06 -2.98
N LEU A 175 6.98 19.05 -3.71
CA LEU A 175 6.40 19.52 -4.96
C LEU A 175 6.48 18.47 -6.09
N VAL A 176 7.58 17.70 -6.16
CA VAL A 176 7.71 16.58 -7.11
C VAL A 176 6.66 15.50 -6.83
N ILE A 177 6.47 15.11 -5.56
CA ILE A 177 5.45 14.14 -5.14
C ILE A 177 4.05 14.67 -5.49
N GLY A 178 3.74 15.92 -5.12
CA GLY A 178 2.46 16.54 -5.43
C GLY A 178 2.19 16.61 -6.93
N ALA A 179 3.20 16.94 -7.74
CA ALA A 179 3.08 16.92 -9.20
C ALA A 179 2.86 15.50 -9.75
N ALA A 180 3.58 14.50 -9.23
CA ALA A 180 3.41 13.11 -9.63
C ALA A 180 1.97 12.62 -9.40
N GLU A 181 1.37 12.95 -8.26
CA GLU A 181 -0.02 12.61 -7.92
C GLU A 181 -1.06 13.37 -8.74
N VAL A 182 -0.81 14.66 -9.01
CA VAL A 182 -1.74 15.50 -9.78
C VAL A 182 -1.75 15.13 -11.25
N PHE A 183 -0.57 14.95 -11.86
CA PHE A 183 -0.45 14.64 -13.28
C PHE A 183 -0.60 13.16 -13.59
N TYR A 184 -0.30 12.29 -12.62
CA TYR A 184 -0.44 10.84 -12.69
C TYR A 184 0.07 10.24 -14.02
N PRO A 185 1.37 10.39 -14.34
CA PRO A 185 1.89 10.15 -15.69
C PRO A 185 1.87 8.68 -16.14
N PHE A 186 1.84 7.73 -15.21
CA PHE A 186 1.77 6.30 -15.50
C PHE A 186 1.09 5.54 -14.36
N ASP A 187 0.59 4.34 -14.65
CA ASP A 187 -0.10 3.50 -13.68
C ASP A 187 0.79 3.15 -12.48
N LEU A 188 0.18 3.08 -11.30
CA LEU A 188 0.85 2.79 -10.02
C LEU A 188 1.90 3.83 -9.61
N ILE A 189 1.95 5.02 -10.20
CA ILE A 189 2.84 6.11 -9.73
C ILE A 189 2.57 6.51 -8.26
N GLY A 190 1.33 6.34 -7.79
CA GLY A 190 0.93 6.60 -6.40
C GLY A 190 1.82 5.86 -5.40
N GLU A 191 2.09 4.58 -5.65
CA GLU A 191 2.96 3.74 -4.80
C GLU A 191 4.37 4.33 -4.64
N SER A 192 4.93 4.85 -5.73
CA SER A 192 6.23 5.53 -5.70
C SER A 192 6.17 6.88 -4.98
N ALA A 193 5.07 7.61 -5.16
CA ALA A 193 4.85 8.90 -4.53
C ALA A 193 4.70 8.75 -3.01
N GLU A 194 3.99 7.73 -2.54
CA GLU A 194 3.81 7.38 -1.13
C GLU A 194 5.13 6.92 -0.48
N LEU A 195 5.91 6.05 -1.14
CA LEU A 195 7.26 5.71 -0.68
C LEU A 195 8.13 6.96 -0.54
N CYS A 196 8.17 7.80 -1.57
CA CYS A 196 8.98 9.02 -1.53
C CYS A 196 8.49 10.00 -0.46
N LEU A 197 7.18 10.09 -0.22
CA LEU A 197 6.62 10.87 0.87
C LEU A 197 7.12 10.32 2.23
N GLY A 198 7.05 9.01 2.44
CA GLY A 198 7.57 8.36 3.64
C GLY A 198 9.06 8.64 3.87
N LEU A 199 9.88 8.56 2.81
CA LEU A 199 11.31 8.87 2.86
C LEU A 199 11.59 10.34 3.19
N VAL A 200 10.76 11.27 2.71
CA VAL A 200 10.85 12.70 3.08
C VAL A 200 10.48 12.93 4.55
N PHE A 201 9.40 12.29 5.04
CA PHE A 201 9.02 12.34 6.45
C PHE A 201 10.11 11.76 7.37
N LEU A 202 10.72 10.63 6.97
CA LEU A 202 11.85 10.04 7.67
C LEU A 202 13.00 11.04 7.78
N ALA A 203 13.37 11.68 6.67
CA ALA A 203 14.45 12.64 6.63
C ALA A 203 14.18 13.86 7.53
N ASP A 204 12.99 14.47 7.40
CA ASP A 204 12.58 15.64 8.18
C ASP A 204 12.55 15.34 9.69
N LEU A 205 11.94 14.22 10.10
CA LEU A 205 11.87 13.84 11.52
C LEU A 205 13.22 13.41 12.10
N SER A 206 14.07 12.76 11.30
CA SER A 206 15.46 12.44 11.68
C SER A 206 16.27 13.72 11.93
N GLU A 207 16.18 14.72 11.05
CA GLU A 207 16.89 16.00 11.20
C GLU A 207 16.44 16.78 12.45
N ARG A 208 15.15 16.73 12.78
CA ARG A 208 14.62 17.34 14.02
C ARG A 208 15.17 16.68 15.28
N LEU A 209 15.43 15.38 15.25
CA LEU A 209 16.07 14.67 16.36
C LEU A 209 17.57 15.02 16.44
N SER A 210 18.27 14.93 15.32
CA SER A 210 19.73 15.11 15.22
C SER A 210 20.12 15.38 13.76
N PRO A 211 20.52 16.61 13.40
CA PRO A 211 20.99 16.94 12.06
C PRO A 211 22.21 16.09 11.70
N SER A 212 22.04 15.09 10.83
CA SER A 212 23.08 14.14 10.48
C SER A 212 22.74 13.48 9.15
N TRP A 213 23.36 13.97 8.07
CA TRP A 213 23.15 13.42 6.73
C TRP A 213 23.41 11.91 6.64
N PRO A 214 24.40 11.28 7.34
CA PRO A 214 24.60 9.85 7.25
C PRO A 214 23.42 9.07 7.85
N LYS A 215 22.79 9.57 8.92
CA LYS A 215 21.62 8.93 9.53
C LYS A 215 20.41 8.94 8.58
N VAL A 216 20.22 10.04 7.85
CA VAL A 216 19.15 10.16 6.86
C VAL A 216 19.37 9.18 5.72
N VAL A 217 20.57 9.18 5.12
CA VAL A 217 20.91 8.25 4.02
C VAL A 217 20.83 6.79 4.48
N ALA A 218 21.32 6.47 5.69
CA ALA A 218 21.20 5.13 6.25
C ALA A 218 19.75 4.74 6.53
N GLY A 219 18.90 5.67 6.98
CA GLY A 219 17.48 5.43 7.18
C GLY A 219 16.74 5.18 5.87
N HIS A 220 17.02 5.95 4.81
CA HIS A 220 16.50 5.69 3.47
C HIS A 220 16.92 4.31 2.97
N ALA A 221 18.23 4.00 3.05
CA ALA A 221 18.76 2.71 2.64
C ALA A 221 18.14 1.55 3.44
N ALA A 222 17.95 1.72 4.76
CA ALA A 222 17.33 0.72 5.62
C ALA A 222 15.87 0.49 5.23
N ALA A 223 15.07 1.54 4.99
CA ALA A 223 13.67 1.40 4.58
C ALA A 223 13.55 0.61 3.27
N VAL A 224 14.33 0.98 2.25
CA VAL A 224 14.33 0.28 0.94
C VAL A 224 14.85 -1.15 1.07
N PHE A 225 15.96 -1.36 1.78
CA PHE A 225 16.52 -2.70 1.99
C PHE A 225 15.53 -3.62 2.72
N LEU A 226 14.94 -3.14 3.82
CA LEU A 226 13.92 -3.88 4.56
C LEU A 226 12.70 -4.17 3.67
N GLY A 227 12.27 -3.22 2.83
CA GLY A 227 11.22 -3.44 1.85
C GLY A 227 11.51 -4.62 0.92
N VAL A 228 12.69 -4.63 0.31
CA VAL A 228 13.13 -5.69 -0.62
C VAL A 228 13.26 -7.06 0.04
N ILE A 229 13.78 -7.14 1.27
CA ILE A 229 14.00 -8.43 1.92
C ILE A 229 12.75 -8.98 2.63
N THR A 230 11.79 -8.13 3.01
CA THR A 230 10.64 -8.56 3.80
C THR A 230 9.68 -9.41 3.00
N THR A 231 9.41 -8.99 1.76
CA THR A 231 8.59 -9.70 0.78
C THR A 231 8.93 -11.20 0.72
N PRO A 232 10.14 -11.65 0.30
CA PRO A 232 10.45 -13.08 0.20
C PRO A 232 10.54 -13.80 1.56
N LEU A 233 10.88 -13.10 2.64
CA LEU A 233 10.96 -13.70 3.98
C LEU A 233 9.59 -14.05 4.55
N LEU A 234 8.60 -13.17 4.35
CA LEU A 234 7.25 -13.40 4.85
C LEU A 234 6.51 -14.42 4.00
N ASP A 235 6.75 -14.49 2.70
CA ASP A 235 6.12 -15.49 1.83
C ASP A 235 6.32 -16.90 2.37
N GLY A 236 7.57 -17.31 2.59
CA GLY A 236 7.84 -18.68 3.07
C GLY A 236 7.17 -19.00 4.40
N VAL A 237 7.01 -18.01 5.29
CA VAL A 237 6.35 -18.19 6.59
C VAL A 237 4.82 -18.27 6.44
N ILE A 238 4.24 -17.40 5.61
CA ILE A 238 2.81 -17.33 5.38
C ILE A 238 2.36 -18.57 4.59
N GLU A 239 3.09 -18.95 3.54
CA GLU A 239 2.84 -20.14 2.74
C GLU A 239 2.78 -21.39 3.63
N GLY A 240 3.83 -21.61 4.42
CA GLY A 240 3.96 -22.80 5.26
C GLY A 240 2.80 -22.97 6.24
N ARG A 241 2.22 -21.86 6.73
CA ARG A 241 1.03 -21.88 7.60
C ARG A 241 -0.26 -22.07 6.82
N GLY A 242 -0.31 -21.61 5.57
CA GLY A 242 -1.52 -21.59 4.74
C GLY A 242 -1.77 -22.87 3.95
N GLN A 243 -0.73 -23.65 3.61
CA GLN A 243 -0.83 -24.81 2.71
C GLN A 243 -1.88 -25.85 3.11
N ALA A 244 -2.09 -26.07 4.41
CA ALA A 244 -3.09 -27.02 4.90
C ALA A 244 -4.55 -26.67 4.50
N LEU A 245 -4.83 -25.41 4.15
CA LEU A 245 -6.15 -24.92 3.79
C LEU A 245 -6.44 -24.96 2.28
N VAL A 246 -5.44 -25.26 1.44
CA VAL A 246 -5.59 -25.32 -0.02
C VAL A 246 -6.71 -26.28 -0.46
N PRO A 247 -6.84 -27.52 0.07
CA PRO A 247 -7.93 -28.41 -0.33
C PRO A 247 -9.33 -27.89 0.02
N LEU A 248 -9.45 -27.09 1.09
CA LEU A 248 -10.71 -26.45 1.46
C LEU A 248 -11.04 -25.30 0.49
N ALA A 249 -10.06 -24.45 0.20
CA ALA A 249 -10.22 -23.33 -0.73
C ALA A 249 -10.61 -23.82 -2.13
N GLN A 250 -10.01 -24.91 -2.60
CA GLN A 250 -10.33 -25.53 -3.89
C GLN A 250 -11.79 -26.02 -3.96
N LYS A 251 -12.26 -26.75 -2.94
CA LYS A 251 -13.66 -27.21 -2.87
C LYS A 251 -14.65 -26.04 -2.85
N GLU A 252 -14.28 -24.96 -2.18
CA GLU A 252 -15.08 -23.74 -2.12
C GLU A 252 -15.17 -23.02 -3.47
N LEU A 253 -14.05 -22.93 -4.20
CA LEU A 253 -14.01 -22.40 -5.55
C LEU A 253 -14.85 -23.22 -6.52
N GLU A 254 -14.78 -24.56 -6.45
CA GLU A 254 -15.62 -25.46 -7.26
C GLU A 254 -17.11 -25.24 -6.99
N ALA A 255 -17.49 -25.13 -5.71
CA ALA A 255 -18.86 -24.86 -5.33
C ALA A 255 -19.35 -23.47 -5.78
N LEU A 256 -18.48 -22.44 -5.70
CA LEU A 256 -18.76 -21.11 -6.24
C LEU A 256 -18.95 -21.13 -7.75
N ALA A 257 -18.09 -21.84 -8.49
CA ALA A 257 -18.17 -21.94 -9.94
C ALA A 257 -19.53 -22.53 -10.38
N VAL A 258 -19.97 -23.62 -9.72
CA VAL A 258 -21.27 -24.26 -9.96
C VAL A 258 -22.44 -23.30 -9.69
N ASP A 259 -22.42 -22.62 -8.54
CA ASP A 259 -23.49 -21.69 -8.16
C ASP A 259 -23.57 -20.49 -9.12
N ILE A 260 -22.42 -19.95 -9.54
CA ILE A 260 -22.35 -18.79 -10.44
C ILE A 260 -22.83 -19.19 -11.85
N ALA A 261 -22.33 -20.30 -12.39
CA ALA A 261 -22.72 -20.81 -13.71
C ALA A 261 -24.25 -20.96 -13.83
N SER A 262 -24.88 -21.51 -12.79
CA SER A 262 -26.31 -21.80 -12.77
C SER A 262 -27.20 -20.56 -12.57
N ASN A 263 -26.63 -19.40 -12.22
CA ASN A 263 -27.38 -18.22 -11.77
C ASN A 263 -26.83 -16.90 -12.32
N VAL A 264 -26.24 -16.93 -13.52
CA VAL A 264 -25.79 -15.73 -14.24
C VAL A 264 -26.98 -14.81 -14.55
N LYS A 265 -26.77 -13.49 -14.47
CA LYS A 265 -27.76 -12.49 -14.91
C LYS A 265 -27.32 -11.84 -16.22
N SER A 266 -28.29 -11.35 -16.99
CA SER A 266 -28.07 -10.65 -18.26
C SER A 266 -27.09 -9.48 -18.18
N LYS A 267 -26.95 -8.85 -17.01
CA LYS A 267 -25.97 -7.79 -16.77
C LYS A 267 -24.53 -8.27 -16.97
N LEU A 268 -24.21 -9.51 -16.58
CA LEU A 268 -22.88 -10.10 -16.76
C LEU A 268 -22.64 -10.51 -18.21
N GLU A 269 -23.67 -11.01 -18.87
CA GLU A 269 -23.62 -11.42 -20.28
C GLU A 269 -23.27 -10.24 -21.20
N LYS A 270 -23.78 -9.05 -20.89
CA LYS A 270 -23.51 -7.82 -21.65
C LYS A 270 -22.09 -7.25 -21.49
N LYS A 271 -21.31 -7.71 -20.51
CA LYS A 271 -19.94 -7.22 -20.27
C LYS A 271 -18.92 -8.07 -21.02
N ARG A 272 -17.99 -7.40 -21.71
CA ARG A 272 -16.82 -8.04 -22.34
C ARG A 272 -15.81 -8.48 -21.30
N GLU A 273 -15.56 -7.64 -20.31
CA GLU A 273 -14.63 -7.93 -19.22
C GLU A 273 -15.26 -7.64 -17.85
N VAL A 274 -15.06 -8.54 -16.90
CA VAL A 274 -15.38 -8.36 -15.49
C VAL A 274 -14.27 -8.96 -14.66
N HIS A 275 -13.53 -8.11 -13.96
CA HIS A 275 -12.58 -8.51 -12.93
C HIS A 275 -12.96 -7.87 -11.61
N LYS A 276 -13.51 -8.66 -10.68
CA LYS A 276 -14.07 -8.16 -9.41
C LYS A 276 -13.99 -9.21 -8.31
N ARG A 277 -14.01 -8.76 -7.05
CA ARG A 277 -14.33 -9.62 -5.91
C ARG A 277 -15.73 -10.22 -6.05
N VAL A 278 -15.91 -11.48 -5.68
CA VAL A 278 -17.20 -12.22 -5.78
C VAL A 278 -18.31 -11.50 -5.02
N PHE A 279 -18.03 -11.00 -3.81
CA PHE A 279 -18.98 -10.22 -3.01
C PHE A 279 -19.49 -8.99 -3.76
N THR A 280 -18.56 -8.19 -4.30
CA THR A 280 -18.86 -6.98 -5.07
C THR A 280 -19.60 -7.31 -6.36
N ALA A 281 -19.22 -8.38 -7.05
CA ALA A 281 -19.87 -8.81 -8.28
C ALA A 281 -21.32 -9.25 -8.04
N ARG A 282 -21.55 -10.04 -6.98
CA ARG A 282 -22.88 -10.45 -6.53
C ARG A 282 -23.74 -9.25 -6.15
N ARG A 283 -23.22 -8.32 -5.35
CA ARG A 283 -23.94 -7.08 -4.94
C ARG A 283 -24.26 -6.18 -6.14
N SER A 284 -23.38 -6.16 -7.14
CA SER A 284 -23.59 -5.43 -8.40
C SER A 284 -24.64 -6.09 -9.31
N GLY A 285 -25.16 -7.26 -8.94
CA GLY A 285 -26.21 -7.96 -9.68
C GLY A 285 -25.72 -8.68 -10.94
N TYR A 286 -24.46 -9.14 -10.96
CA TYR A 286 -23.95 -9.95 -12.08
C TYR A 286 -24.44 -11.40 -12.05
N PHE A 287 -24.64 -11.95 -10.86
CA PHE A 287 -25.17 -13.31 -10.65
C PHE A 287 -25.87 -13.37 -9.29
N ARG A 288 -26.50 -14.50 -8.97
CA ARG A 288 -27.06 -14.80 -7.64
C ARG A 288 -26.41 -16.07 -7.11
N ILE A 289 -26.11 -16.11 -5.81
CA ILE A 289 -25.75 -17.36 -5.12
C ILE A 289 -26.90 -17.64 -4.13
N PRO A 290 -27.67 -18.73 -4.31
CA PRO A 290 -28.75 -19.10 -3.40
C PRO A 290 -28.22 -19.39 -1.99
N LYS A 291 -29.01 -19.13 -0.93
CA LYS A 291 -28.60 -19.45 0.45
C LYS A 291 -28.37 -20.95 0.69
N GLY A 292 -28.97 -21.82 -0.12
CA GLY A 292 -28.73 -23.26 -0.15
C GLY A 292 -27.94 -23.72 -1.37
N GLY A 293 -27.22 -22.81 -2.04
CA GLY A 293 -26.32 -23.16 -3.13
C GLY A 293 -25.16 -24.05 -2.66
N ALA A 294 -24.47 -24.67 -3.61
CA ALA A 294 -23.37 -25.58 -3.35
C ALA A 294 -22.34 -24.99 -2.37
N PHE A 295 -22.01 -23.70 -2.50
CA PHE A 295 -21.01 -23.04 -1.67
C PHE A 295 -21.43 -22.94 -0.19
N PHE A 296 -22.69 -22.62 0.07
CA PHE A 296 -23.22 -22.52 1.43
C PHE A 296 -23.63 -23.88 2.03
N ALA A 297 -23.76 -24.92 1.19
CA ALA A 297 -24.07 -26.28 1.61
C ALA A 297 -22.83 -27.06 2.10
N LEU A 298 -21.62 -26.59 1.79
CA LEU A 298 -20.38 -27.19 2.29
C LEU A 298 -20.36 -27.20 3.83
N PRO A 299 -19.74 -28.22 4.47
CA PRO A 299 -19.59 -28.27 5.92
C PRO A 299 -19.02 -26.95 6.47
N VAL A 300 -19.56 -26.50 7.60
CA VAL A 300 -19.21 -25.23 8.25
C VAL A 300 -18.89 -25.44 9.72
N ASP A 301 -17.77 -24.86 10.15
CA ASP A 301 -17.60 -24.38 11.53
C ASP A 301 -18.08 -22.92 11.64
N GLU A 302 -17.94 -22.32 12.82
CA GLU A 302 -18.37 -20.94 13.07
C GLU A 302 -17.57 -19.92 12.23
N ASP A 303 -16.26 -20.13 12.06
CA ASP A 303 -15.39 -19.27 11.27
C ASP A 303 -15.75 -19.30 9.78
N ALA A 304 -15.94 -20.50 9.21
CA ALA A 304 -16.38 -20.71 7.84
C ALA A 304 -17.70 -20.00 7.56
N ARG A 305 -18.65 -20.03 8.50
CA ARG A 305 -19.93 -19.32 8.35
C ARG A 305 -19.72 -17.81 8.29
N ALA A 306 -18.91 -17.26 9.20
CA ALA A 306 -18.65 -15.82 9.29
C ALA A 306 -17.97 -15.29 8.02
N ARG A 307 -16.95 -15.99 7.51
CA ARG A 307 -16.18 -15.56 6.34
C ARG A 307 -16.94 -15.76 5.01
N ARG A 308 -17.64 -16.90 4.84
CA ARG A 308 -18.38 -17.22 3.60
C ARG A 308 -19.54 -16.26 3.34
N ARG A 309 -20.12 -15.64 4.38
CA ARG A 309 -21.12 -14.56 4.22
C ARG A 309 -20.60 -13.41 3.35
N PHE A 310 -19.28 -13.17 3.37
CA PHE A 310 -18.59 -12.13 2.61
C PHE A 310 -17.76 -12.68 1.45
N TYR A 311 -17.92 -13.97 1.11
CA TYR A 311 -17.15 -14.67 0.07
C TYR A 311 -15.63 -14.51 0.26
N LEU A 312 -15.19 -14.68 1.51
CA LEU A 312 -13.78 -14.76 1.83
C LEU A 312 -13.31 -16.22 1.81
N ASP A 313 -12.10 -16.42 1.31
CA ASP A 313 -11.37 -17.68 1.31
C ASP A 313 -10.89 -18.07 2.72
N PRO A 314 -10.32 -19.27 2.91
CA PRO A 314 -9.85 -19.72 4.22
C PRO A 314 -8.77 -18.85 4.86
N TRP A 315 -8.12 -17.97 4.09
CA TRP A 315 -7.10 -17.05 4.55
C TRP A 315 -7.63 -15.63 4.81
N GLN A 316 -8.95 -15.49 4.86
CA GLN A 316 -9.67 -14.24 5.08
C GLN A 316 -9.45 -13.20 3.98
N GLN A 317 -9.12 -13.64 2.76
CA GLN A 317 -9.02 -12.80 1.58
C GLN A 317 -10.25 -12.98 0.68
N PRO A 318 -10.66 -11.97 -0.09
CA PRO A 318 -11.83 -12.08 -0.94
C PRO A 318 -11.57 -13.03 -2.11
N TYR A 319 -12.54 -13.90 -2.38
CA TYR A 319 -12.58 -14.61 -3.66
C TYR A 319 -12.82 -13.64 -4.82
N TRP A 320 -12.25 -13.95 -5.98
CA TRP A 320 -12.37 -13.16 -7.19
C TRP A 320 -13.11 -13.90 -8.30
N ILE A 321 -13.69 -13.13 -9.20
CA ILE A 321 -14.25 -13.59 -10.47
C ILE A 321 -13.59 -12.80 -11.60
N TYR A 322 -13.17 -13.54 -12.62
CA TYR A 322 -12.70 -12.98 -13.88
C TYR A 322 -13.51 -13.55 -15.03
N ILE A 323 -14.00 -12.67 -15.89
CA ILE A 323 -14.67 -13.02 -17.13
C ILE A 323 -14.09 -12.14 -18.23
N LEU A 324 -13.61 -12.76 -19.30
CA LEU A 324 -13.22 -12.10 -20.55
C LEU A 324 -13.97 -12.78 -21.69
N LYS A 325 -14.63 -11.98 -22.53
CA LYS A 325 -15.27 -12.42 -23.77
C LYS A 325 -14.57 -11.72 -24.93
N ASP A 326 -13.69 -12.45 -25.57
CA ASP A 326 -13.06 -12.07 -26.84
C ASP A 326 -13.69 -12.88 -27.98
N ASP A 327 -13.60 -12.37 -29.20
CA ASP A 327 -14.11 -13.02 -30.41
C ASP A 327 -13.36 -14.34 -30.70
N ALA A 328 -12.12 -14.46 -30.21
CA ALA A 328 -11.28 -15.65 -30.31
C ALA A 328 -11.32 -16.57 -29.08
N GLU A 329 -11.60 -16.03 -27.87
CA GLU A 329 -11.51 -16.78 -26.62
C GLU A 329 -12.46 -16.24 -25.54
N SER A 330 -13.23 -17.13 -24.89
CA SER A 330 -14.05 -16.79 -23.71
C SER A 330 -13.44 -17.45 -22.47
N ARG A 331 -12.99 -16.63 -21.52
CA ARG A 331 -12.41 -17.09 -20.24
C ARG A 331 -13.34 -16.73 -19.10
N ARG A 332 -13.65 -17.68 -18.22
CA ARG A 332 -14.49 -17.46 -17.04
C ARG A 332 -13.98 -18.31 -15.90
N PHE A 333 -13.54 -17.70 -14.82
CA PHE A 333 -13.09 -18.44 -13.64
C PHE A 333 -13.35 -17.65 -12.36
N VAL A 334 -13.49 -18.40 -11.27
CA VAL A 334 -13.34 -17.89 -9.92
C VAL A 334 -11.98 -18.31 -9.38
N TYR A 335 -11.38 -17.47 -8.55
CA TYR A 335 -10.06 -17.77 -8.03
C TYR A 335 -9.79 -17.11 -6.66
N SER A 336 -8.74 -17.59 -6.00
CA SER A 336 -8.15 -17.05 -4.77
C SER A 336 -6.64 -16.94 -4.97
N PHE A 337 -6.03 -15.97 -4.28
CA PHE A 337 -4.58 -15.70 -4.26
C PHE A 337 -3.77 -16.69 -3.43
N GLY A 338 -4.38 -17.82 -3.06
CA GLY A 338 -3.67 -18.91 -2.40
C GLY A 338 -3.18 -18.57 -0.98
N PRO A 339 -2.39 -19.50 -0.40
CA PRO A 339 -1.86 -19.37 0.95
C PRO A 339 -0.98 -18.14 1.19
N ASN A 340 -0.24 -17.66 0.19
CA ASN A 340 0.60 -16.46 0.26
C ASN A 340 -0.19 -15.17 0.19
N ARG A 341 -1.47 -15.24 -0.22
CA ARG A 341 -2.40 -14.09 -0.27
C ARG A 341 -1.89 -12.98 -1.19
N ARG A 342 -1.00 -13.32 -2.12
CA ARG A 342 -0.39 -12.37 -3.04
C ARG A 342 -1.13 -12.35 -4.35
N ARG A 343 -1.24 -11.15 -4.90
CA ARG A 343 -1.81 -10.97 -6.22
C ARG A 343 -0.77 -11.32 -7.28
N ASP A 344 -0.57 -12.60 -7.51
CA ASP A 344 0.36 -13.09 -8.54
C ASP A 344 -0.22 -12.95 -9.96
N LEU A 345 -1.52 -12.64 -10.09
CA LEU A 345 -2.21 -12.44 -11.36
C LEU A 345 -2.53 -10.96 -11.65
N ASP A 346 -1.93 -10.40 -12.72
CA ASP A 346 -2.57 -9.33 -13.51
C ASP A 346 -2.02 -9.20 -14.97
N PRO A 347 -2.87 -9.30 -16.03
CA PRO A 347 -4.13 -10.03 -16.05
C PRO A 347 -3.87 -11.54 -16.02
N PRO A 348 -4.82 -12.38 -15.58
CA PRO A 348 -4.56 -13.80 -15.43
C PRO A 348 -4.25 -14.47 -16.78
N SER A 349 -3.14 -15.21 -16.82
CA SER A 349 -2.96 -16.31 -17.76
C SER A 349 -4.12 -17.32 -17.61
N THR A 350 -4.37 -18.12 -18.64
CA THR A 350 -5.31 -19.26 -18.57
C THR A 350 -4.88 -20.35 -17.59
N GLN A 351 -3.74 -20.18 -16.95
CA GLN A 351 -3.16 -21.10 -15.98
C GLN A 351 -2.92 -20.33 -14.68
N ALA A 352 -3.21 -20.99 -13.57
CA ALA A 352 -2.72 -20.58 -12.27
C ALA A 352 -1.19 -20.42 -12.33
N SER A 353 -0.68 -19.34 -11.74
CA SER A 353 0.75 -19.07 -11.60
C SER A 353 1.04 -18.83 -10.13
N GLY A 354 2.23 -19.24 -9.67
CA GLY A 354 2.54 -19.17 -8.25
C GLY A 354 1.64 -20.12 -7.46
N ASP A 355 0.97 -19.61 -6.43
CA ASP A 355 0.07 -20.37 -5.55
C ASP A 355 -1.42 -20.05 -5.75
N ASP A 356 -1.76 -19.26 -6.78
CA ASP A 356 -3.15 -18.94 -7.11
C ASP A 356 -3.98 -20.20 -7.37
N LEU A 357 -5.18 -20.25 -6.79
CA LEU A 357 -6.13 -21.33 -6.97
C LEU A 357 -7.24 -20.86 -7.89
N MET A 358 -7.43 -21.54 -9.02
CA MET A 358 -8.38 -21.13 -10.06
C MET A 358 -9.31 -22.26 -10.47
N VAL A 359 -10.59 -21.96 -10.59
CA VAL A 359 -11.62 -22.89 -11.09
C VAL A 359 -12.44 -22.23 -12.19
N GLU A 360 -12.51 -22.92 -13.33
CA GLU A 360 -13.30 -22.51 -14.47
C GLU A 360 -14.81 -22.54 -14.17
N ILE A 361 -15.52 -21.50 -14.63
CA ILE A 361 -16.98 -21.42 -14.59
C ILE A 361 -17.49 -21.97 -15.92
N ARG A 362 -17.99 -23.20 -15.89
CA ARG A 362 -18.49 -23.92 -17.08
C ARG A 362 -19.94 -23.61 -17.39
#